data_AF-A0A2S7XHH4-F1
#
_entry.id   AF-A0A2S7XHH4-F1
#
_cell.length_a   1.000
_cell.length_b   1.000
_cell.length_c   1.000
_cell.angle_alpha   90.00
_cell.angle_beta   90.00
_cell.angle_gamma   90.00
#
_symmetry.space_group_name_H-M   'P 1'
#
loop_
_entity.id
_entity.type
_entity.pdbx_description
1 polymer ?
#
loop_
_entity_poly.entity_id
_entity_poly.type
_entity_poly.pdbx_seq_one_letter_code
_entity_poly.pdbx_strand_id
1 'polypeptide(L)'
;MAGTAYLTIESINTGCISQGCNTRDSMGNSYQRNHEDEITVLSFSHGIEYQNKSIHKPIQIVKKIDKSTPLLSQACSDGDVLNCTITFYRPSASSGLERFYEIILTGAQIRSVSMNMPHVIDFNQDEMQEVVLISYRDIQWKHLSGNTNGYGSWLKSINDANS
;
A
#
# COMPACT_ATOMS: atom_id res chain seq x y z
N MET A 1 -0.88 0.79 21.46
CA MET A 1 -0.21 1.74 20.54
C MET A 1 -0.44 1.21 19.14
N ALA A 2 -1.08 1.97 18.26
CA ALA A 2 -1.40 1.50 16.91
C ALA A 2 -0.10 1.41 16.09
N GLY A 3 0.09 0.32 15.34
CA GLY A 3 1.20 0.23 14.38
C GLY A 3 1.02 1.27 13.29
N THR A 4 2.12 1.80 12.78
CA THR A 4 2.12 2.73 11.64
C THR A 4 2.66 1.98 10.42
N ALA A 5 2.11 2.27 9.24
CA ALA A 5 2.62 1.71 8.00
C ALA A 5 2.78 2.80 6.95
N TYR A 6 3.73 2.61 6.07
CA TYR A 6 3.98 3.49 4.94
C TYR A 6 4.13 2.71 3.65
N LEU A 7 3.77 3.33 2.55
CA LEU A 7 3.75 2.73 1.23
C LEU A 7 4.57 3.56 0.23
N THR A 8 5.54 2.91 -0.40
CA THR A 8 6.23 3.43 -1.57
C THR A 8 5.64 2.81 -2.82
N ILE A 9 5.38 3.62 -3.85
CA ILE A 9 4.87 3.15 -5.14
C ILE A 9 5.72 3.75 -6.26
N GLU A 10 6.20 2.88 -7.14
CA GLU A 10 6.95 3.25 -8.33
C GLU A 10 6.26 2.67 -9.57
N SER A 11 5.98 3.53 -10.55
CA SER A 11 5.57 3.09 -11.87
C SER A 11 6.80 2.71 -12.68
N ILE A 12 6.72 1.59 -13.39
CA ILE A 12 7.79 1.13 -14.27
C ILE A 12 8.08 2.16 -15.39
N ASN A 13 7.08 2.96 -15.78
CA ASN A 13 7.19 3.90 -16.90
C ASN A 13 7.34 5.37 -16.46
N THR A 14 6.70 5.77 -15.36
CA THR A 14 6.54 7.19 -15.00
C THR A 14 7.29 7.59 -13.71
N GLY A 15 8.01 6.65 -13.10
CA GLY A 15 8.84 6.91 -11.92
C GLY A 15 8.08 6.80 -10.60
N CYS A 16 8.63 7.42 -9.54
CA CYS A 16 8.12 7.28 -8.18
C CYS A 16 6.82 8.08 -7.96
N ILE A 17 5.70 7.37 -7.80
CA ILE A 17 4.37 7.95 -7.56
C ILE A 17 4.28 8.57 -6.15
N SER A 18 4.92 7.95 -5.16
CA SER A 18 4.89 8.42 -3.77
C SER A 18 5.86 9.58 -3.49
N GLN A 19 6.63 10.04 -4.49
CA GLN A 19 7.65 11.07 -4.29
C GLN A 19 7.05 12.40 -3.79
N GLY A 20 7.50 12.85 -2.63
CA GLY A 20 7.09 14.09 -1.98
C GLY A 20 5.64 14.10 -1.49
N CYS A 21 4.98 12.94 -1.36
CA CYS A 21 3.59 12.88 -0.92
C CYS A 21 3.40 13.14 0.58
N ASN A 22 4.45 13.02 1.39
CA ASN A 22 4.40 13.25 2.84
C ASN A 22 5.15 14.53 3.24
N THR A 23 4.96 15.58 2.45
CA THR A 23 5.56 16.90 2.67
C THR A 23 4.54 17.89 3.20
N ARG A 24 5.00 19.03 3.71
CA ARG A 24 4.11 20.10 4.19
C ARG A 24 3.18 20.62 3.09
N ASP A 25 3.66 20.73 1.86
CA ASP A 25 2.86 21.20 0.72
C ASP A 25 1.76 20.21 0.33
N SER A 26 1.99 18.92 0.60
CA SER A 26 1.06 17.84 0.30
C SER A 26 0.04 17.59 1.42
N MET A 27 0.53 17.47 2.65
CA MET A 27 -0.23 16.98 3.82
C MET A 27 -0.50 18.07 4.88
N GLY A 28 -0.06 19.31 4.64
CA GLY A 28 -0.19 20.40 5.60
C GLY A 28 0.52 20.08 6.91
N ASN A 29 -0.19 20.17 8.03
CA ASN A 29 0.34 19.84 9.36
C ASN A 29 0.35 18.33 9.67
N SER A 30 -0.27 17.50 8.82
CA SER A 30 -0.30 16.04 9.00
C SER A 30 0.92 15.32 8.44
N TYR A 31 1.86 16.05 7.83
CA TYR A 31 3.07 15.47 7.26
C TYR A 31 3.95 14.82 8.33
N GLN A 32 4.67 13.78 7.94
CA GLN A 32 5.53 13.02 8.84
C GLN A 32 6.99 13.11 8.36
N ARG A 33 7.85 13.64 9.23
CA ARG A 33 9.28 13.79 8.94
C ARG A 33 9.94 12.43 8.75
N ASN A 34 10.91 12.36 7.84
CA ASN A 34 11.65 11.15 7.44
C ASN A 34 10.81 10.12 6.67
N HIS A 35 9.62 10.51 6.20
CA HIS A 35 8.73 9.70 5.38
C HIS A 35 8.26 10.46 4.12
N GLU A 36 9.02 11.48 3.70
CA GLU A 36 8.61 12.49 2.70
C GLU A 36 8.16 11.88 1.36
N ASP A 37 8.74 10.75 0.98
CA ASP A 37 8.48 10.00 -0.26
C ASP A 37 7.64 8.73 -0.04
N GLU A 38 7.04 8.57 1.14
CA GLU A 38 6.23 7.41 1.51
C GLU A 38 4.81 7.83 1.91
N ILE A 39 3.82 7.18 1.33
CA ILE A 39 2.40 7.40 1.63
C ILE A 39 2.10 6.87 3.03
N THR A 40 1.53 7.71 3.91
CA THR A 40 1.02 7.24 5.21
C THR A 40 -0.20 6.34 5.01
N VAL A 41 -0.12 5.10 5.50
CA VAL A 41 -1.22 4.13 5.46
C VAL A 41 -2.00 4.18 6.77
N LEU A 42 -3.27 4.57 6.71
CA LEU A 42 -4.18 4.66 7.87
C LEU A 42 -4.81 3.31 8.20
N SER A 43 -5.07 2.49 7.19
CA SER A 43 -5.62 1.14 7.34
C SER A 43 -5.08 0.24 6.24
N PHE A 44 -4.87 -1.03 6.57
CA PHE A 44 -4.42 -2.07 5.67
C PHE A 44 -5.27 -3.33 5.88
N SER A 45 -5.74 -3.92 4.79
CA SER A 45 -6.43 -5.21 4.80
C SER A 45 -6.00 -6.04 3.59
N HIS A 46 -5.77 -7.32 3.82
CA HIS A 46 -5.39 -8.26 2.78
C HIS A 46 -5.76 -9.67 3.21
N GLY A 47 -6.16 -10.51 2.24
CA GLY A 47 -6.52 -11.89 2.49
C GLY A 47 -6.11 -12.79 1.34
N ILE A 48 -5.66 -13.99 1.70
CA ILE A 48 -5.47 -15.10 0.77
C ILE A 48 -6.31 -16.25 1.30
N GLU A 49 -7.06 -16.86 0.40
CA GLU A 49 -7.83 -18.06 0.68
C GLU A 49 -7.24 -19.25 -0.08
N TYR A 50 -7.59 -20.46 0.34
CA TYR A 50 -7.19 -21.67 -0.35
C TYR A 50 -8.42 -22.51 -0.69
N GLN A 51 -8.64 -22.71 -1.99
CA GLN A 51 -9.67 -23.61 -2.51
C GLN A 51 -9.07 -24.40 -3.68
N ASN A 52 -8.33 -25.47 -3.36
CA ASN A 52 -7.51 -26.27 -4.30
C ASN A 52 -6.37 -25.52 -5.01
N LYS A 53 -6.40 -24.19 -4.98
CA LYS A 53 -5.35 -23.24 -5.37
C LYS A 53 -5.43 -22.01 -4.46
N SER A 54 -4.35 -21.24 -4.41
CA SER A 54 -4.37 -19.94 -3.75
C SER A 54 -5.31 -18.99 -4.48
N ILE A 55 -6.19 -18.34 -3.74
CA ILE A 55 -7.08 -17.27 -4.21
C ILE A 55 -6.63 -16.00 -3.51
N HIS A 56 -5.92 -15.16 -4.25
CA HIS A 56 -5.46 -13.86 -3.78
C HIS A 56 -6.58 -12.83 -3.90
N LYS A 57 -6.70 -11.94 -2.91
CA LYS A 57 -7.54 -10.74 -2.97
C LYS A 57 -6.66 -9.50 -3.12
N PRO A 58 -7.17 -8.40 -3.70
CA PRO A 58 -6.44 -7.15 -3.72
C PRO A 58 -6.09 -6.71 -2.30
N ILE A 59 -4.93 -6.10 -2.13
CA ILE A 59 -4.63 -5.33 -0.93
C ILE A 59 -5.54 -4.10 -0.94
N GLN A 60 -6.17 -3.83 0.18
CA GLN A 60 -6.90 -2.60 0.43
C GLN A 60 -6.11 -1.74 1.39
N ILE A 61 -5.85 -0.50 1.00
CA ILE A 61 -5.32 0.53 1.90
C ILE A 61 -6.31 1.68 2.02
N VAL A 62 -6.22 2.39 3.13
CA VAL A 62 -6.85 3.69 3.33
C VAL A 62 -5.77 4.72 3.61
N LYS A 63 -5.83 5.87 2.94
CA LYS A 63 -4.90 7.00 3.12
C LYS A 63 -5.66 8.33 3.10
N LYS A 64 -5.03 9.40 3.58
CA LYS A 64 -5.54 10.77 3.37
C LYS A 64 -5.36 11.17 1.90
N ILE A 65 -6.04 12.24 1.49
CA ILE A 65 -5.75 12.89 0.22
C ILE A 65 -4.40 13.61 0.31
N ASP A 66 -3.52 13.33 -0.64
CA ASP A 66 -2.17 13.88 -0.70
C ASP A 66 -1.71 14.04 -2.17
N LYS A 67 -0.48 14.51 -2.40
CA LYS A 67 0.09 14.71 -3.74
C LYS A 67 0.06 13.45 -4.62
N SER A 68 0.08 12.25 -4.04
CA SER A 68 0.03 10.99 -4.79
C SER A 68 -1.37 10.65 -5.30
N THR A 69 -2.44 11.19 -4.68
CA THR A 69 -3.85 10.92 -5.07
C THR A 69 -4.14 11.06 -6.57
N PRO A 70 -3.82 12.18 -7.24
CA PRO A 70 -4.05 12.30 -8.68
C PRO A 70 -3.22 11.32 -9.51
N LEU A 71 -1.99 11.02 -9.08
CA LEU A 71 -1.10 10.06 -9.76
C LEU A 71 -1.63 8.62 -9.63
N LEU A 72 -2.17 8.25 -8.47
CA LEU A 72 -2.84 6.97 -8.23
C LEU A 72 -4.08 6.82 -9.10
N SER A 73 -4.85 7.90 -9.25
CA SER A 73 -6.05 7.93 -10.10
C SER A 73 -5.68 7.75 -11.58
N GLN A 74 -4.62 8.41 -12.04
CA GLN A 74 -4.08 8.23 -13.39
C GLN A 74 -3.56 6.80 -13.61
N ALA A 75 -2.75 6.28 -12.70
CA ALA A 75 -2.22 4.92 -12.78
C ALA A 75 -3.34 3.86 -12.80
N CYS A 76 -4.44 4.10 -12.07
CA CYS A 76 -5.63 3.26 -12.12
C CYS A 76 -6.35 3.35 -13.47
N SER A 77 -6.48 4.55 -14.04
CA SER A 77 -7.12 4.78 -15.34
C SER A 77 -6.34 4.15 -16.48
N ASP A 78 -5.01 4.24 -16.45
CA ASP A 78 -4.12 3.79 -17.53
C ASP A 78 -3.74 2.32 -17.42
N GLY A 79 -3.97 1.70 -16.25
CA GLY A 79 -3.56 0.33 -15.98
C GLY A 79 -2.05 0.17 -15.82
N ASP A 80 -1.38 1.20 -15.28
CA ASP A 80 0.06 1.22 -15.06
C ASP A 80 0.54 0.01 -14.25
N VAL A 81 1.71 -0.51 -14.63
CA VAL A 81 2.38 -1.59 -13.90
C VAL A 81 3.34 -0.98 -12.88
N LEU A 82 3.19 -1.41 -11.64
CA LEU A 82 3.81 -0.80 -10.47
C LEU A 82 4.67 -1.80 -9.70
N ASN A 83 5.64 -1.27 -8.97
CA ASN A 83 6.27 -1.92 -7.83
C ASN A 83 5.83 -1.18 -6.56
N CYS A 84 5.42 -1.95 -5.54
CA CYS A 84 4.96 -1.37 -4.29
C CYS A 84 5.68 -2.01 -3.11
N THR A 85 6.08 -1.20 -2.12
CA THR A 85 6.63 -1.68 -0.86
C THR A 85 5.87 -1.07 0.30
N ILE A 86 5.27 -1.92 1.12
CA ILE A 86 4.56 -1.52 2.34
C ILE A 86 5.43 -1.92 3.52
N THR A 87 5.88 -0.94 4.30
CA THR A 87 6.67 -1.16 5.51
C THR A 87 5.83 -0.89 6.74
N PHE A 88 5.81 -1.84 7.66
CA PHE A 88 5.13 -1.75 8.95
C PHE A 88 6.10 -1.49 10.09
N TYR A 89 5.68 -0.59 10.99
CA TYR A 89 6.43 -0.13 12.15
C TYR A 89 5.71 -0.52 13.43
N ARG A 90 6.50 -0.81 14.46
CA ARG A 90 6.01 -1.04 15.83
C ARG A 90 6.95 -0.38 16.84
N PRO A 91 6.51 -0.16 18.08
CA PRO A 91 7.40 0.25 19.16
C PRO A 91 8.54 -0.77 19.34
N SER A 92 9.77 -0.28 19.40
CA SER A 92 10.93 -1.12 19.69
C SER A 92 11.08 -1.37 21.20
N ALA A 93 11.90 -2.34 21.57
CA ALA A 93 12.20 -2.63 22.97
C ALA A 93 13.11 -1.58 23.63
N SER A 94 13.91 -0.86 22.83
CA SER A 94 14.95 0.06 23.32
C SER A 94 14.54 1.53 23.30
N SER A 95 13.82 1.97 22.26
CA SER A 95 13.09 3.24 22.15
C SER A 95 12.65 3.50 20.70
N GLY A 96 11.58 4.27 20.52
CA GLY A 96 11.11 4.70 19.20
C GLY A 96 10.40 3.58 18.41
N LEU A 97 10.33 3.75 17.09
CA LEU A 97 9.69 2.82 16.17
C LEU A 97 10.76 2.02 15.40
N GLU A 98 10.51 0.72 15.22
CA GLU A 98 11.32 -0.16 14.38
C GLU A 98 10.49 -0.67 13.18
N ARG A 99 11.12 -0.76 12.00
CA ARG A 99 10.59 -1.54 10.86
C ARG A 99 10.63 -3.01 11.26
N PHE A 100 9.50 -3.70 11.30
CA PHE A 100 9.47 -5.11 11.71
C PHE A 100 8.90 -6.05 10.64
N TYR A 101 8.10 -5.53 9.72
CA TYR A 101 7.45 -6.33 8.68
C TYR A 101 7.35 -5.55 7.37
N GLU A 102 7.49 -6.24 6.25
CA GLU A 102 7.38 -5.67 4.92
C GLU A 102 6.57 -6.56 3.98
N ILE A 103 5.79 -5.91 3.11
CA ILE A 103 5.13 -6.54 1.97
C ILE A 103 5.65 -5.87 0.70
N ILE A 104 6.17 -6.68 -0.22
CA ILE A 104 6.69 -6.20 -1.51
C ILE A 104 5.83 -6.80 -2.61
N LEU A 105 5.33 -5.94 -3.50
CA LEU A 105 4.51 -6.31 -4.64
C LEU A 105 5.26 -6.02 -5.93
N THR A 106 5.30 -6.99 -6.83
CA THR A 106 5.86 -6.84 -8.18
C THR A 106 4.77 -7.05 -9.21
N GLY A 107 4.77 -6.22 -10.25
CA GLY A 107 3.71 -6.25 -11.27
C GLY A 107 2.35 -5.89 -10.67
N ALA A 108 2.34 -4.92 -9.76
CA ALA A 108 1.13 -4.40 -9.14
C ALA A 108 0.34 -3.52 -10.11
N GLN A 109 -0.98 -3.46 -9.91
CA GLN A 109 -1.87 -2.56 -10.64
C GLN A 109 -2.93 -2.03 -9.66
N ILE A 110 -3.19 -0.73 -9.71
CA ILE A 110 -4.30 -0.12 -9.00
C ILE A 110 -5.60 -0.55 -9.70
N ARG A 111 -6.51 -1.16 -8.95
CA ARG A 111 -7.81 -1.65 -9.45
C ARG A 111 -8.95 -0.71 -9.16
N SER A 112 -8.82 0.08 -8.10
CA SER A 112 -9.82 1.06 -7.70
C SER A 112 -9.18 2.12 -6.83
N VAL A 113 -9.61 3.36 -7.04
CA VAL A 113 -9.37 4.50 -6.16
C VAL A 113 -10.74 5.10 -5.86
N SER A 114 -11.11 5.14 -4.58
CA SER A 114 -12.41 5.67 -4.14
C SER A 114 -12.19 6.73 -3.08
N MET A 115 -12.44 7.98 -3.43
CA MET A 115 -12.32 9.12 -2.52
C MET A 115 -13.64 9.37 -1.80
N ASN A 116 -13.57 9.68 -0.51
CA ASN A 116 -14.74 10.01 0.30
C ASN A 116 -14.48 11.30 1.10
N MET A 117 -15.38 12.26 0.95
CA MET A 117 -15.46 13.44 1.80
C MET A 117 -16.67 13.30 2.73
N PRO A 118 -16.46 13.14 4.04
CA PRO A 118 -17.56 13.07 5.00
C PRO A 118 -18.46 14.32 4.93
N HIS A 119 -19.75 14.16 5.25
CA HIS A 119 -20.66 15.30 5.33
C HIS A 119 -20.25 16.22 6.47
N VAL A 120 -19.89 17.46 6.15
CA VAL A 120 -19.23 18.39 7.08
C VAL A 120 -20.07 18.79 8.29
N ILE A 121 -21.39 18.60 8.24
CA ILE A 121 -22.29 18.88 9.38
C ILE A 121 -22.39 17.67 10.31
N ASP A 122 -22.55 16.47 9.74
CA ASP A 122 -22.80 15.25 10.52
C ASP A 122 -21.51 14.61 11.03
N PHE A 123 -20.39 14.80 10.32
CA PHE A 123 -19.09 14.17 10.57
C PHE A 123 -17.95 15.20 10.58
N ASN A 124 -18.11 16.27 11.36
CA ASN A 124 -17.21 17.43 11.35
C ASN A 124 -15.79 17.18 11.92
N GLN A 125 -15.51 15.99 12.46
CA GLN A 125 -14.17 15.59 12.94
C GLN A 125 -13.47 14.64 11.96
N ASP A 126 -14.17 14.12 10.96
CA ASP A 126 -13.62 13.15 10.04
C ASP A 126 -12.92 13.86 8.87
N GLU A 127 -11.72 13.40 8.55
CA GLU A 127 -10.96 13.92 7.42
C GLU A 127 -11.33 13.21 6.11
N MET A 128 -11.10 13.91 5.00
CA MET A 128 -11.20 13.32 3.68
C MET A 128 -10.15 12.22 3.50
N GLN A 129 -10.57 11.09 2.95
CA GLN A 129 -9.75 9.90 2.80
C GLN A 129 -10.08 9.18 1.50
N GLU A 130 -9.18 8.33 1.04
CA GLU A 130 -9.38 7.48 -0.13
C GLU A 130 -9.04 6.03 0.18
N VAL A 131 -9.78 5.13 -0.45
CA VAL A 131 -9.57 3.70 -0.44
C VAL A 131 -8.93 3.30 -1.76
N VAL A 132 -7.78 2.62 -1.69
CA VAL A 132 -7.06 2.15 -2.87
C VAL A 132 -6.98 0.62 -2.84
N LEU A 133 -7.40 -0.02 -3.93
CA LEU A 133 -7.28 -1.46 -4.12
C LEU A 133 -6.11 -1.77 -5.06
N ILE A 134 -5.17 -2.58 -4.60
CA ILE A 134 -3.94 -2.93 -5.32
C ILE A 134 -3.95 -4.43 -5.56
N SER A 135 -4.06 -4.83 -6.82
CA SER A 135 -3.75 -6.21 -7.22
C SER A 135 -2.27 -6.34 -7.59
N TYR A 136 -1.77 -7.56 -7.65
CA TYR A 136 -0.36 -7.82 -7.89
C TYR A 136 -0.16 -9.14 -8.64
N ARG A 137 0.96 -9.23 -9.37
CA ARG A 137 1.41 -10.51 -9.93
C ARG A 137 2.09 -11.34 -8.84
N ASP A 138 3.10 -10.77 -8.20
CA ASP A 138 3.88 -11.45 -7.16
C ASP A 138 3.86 -10.65 -5.87
N ILE A 139 3.93 -11.37 -4.75
CA ILE A 139 3.95 -10.82 -3.41
C ILE A 139 5.02 -11.52 -2.56
N GLN A 140 5.78 -10.73 -1.82
CA GLN A 140 6.69 -11.20 -0.78
C GLN A 140 6.27 -10.66 0.58
N TRP A 141 6.30 -11.51 1.58
CA TRP A 141 6.14 -11.14 2.98
C TRP A 141 7.47 -11.31 3.69
N LYS A 142 7.89 -10.34 4.49
CA LYS A 142 9.15 -10.41 5.23
C LYS A 142 8.92 -9.97 6.67
N HIS A 143 9.24 -10.84 7.62
CA HIS A 143 9.34 -10.46 9.03
C HIS A 143 10.80 -10.19 9.37
N LEU A 144 11.17 -8.91 9.46
CA LEU A 144 12.56 -8.45 9.48
C LEU A 144 13.32 -8.93 10.73
N SER A 145 12.76 -8.68 11.91
CA SER A 145 13.37 -9.09 13.19
C SER A 145 13.33 -10.60 13.43
N GLY A 146 12.46 -11.31 12.70
CA GLY A 146 12.31 -12.77 12.77
C GLY A 146 13.09 -13.50 11.69
N ASN A 147 13.68 -12.76 10.75
CA ASN A 147 14.41 -13.27 9.59
C ASN A 147 13.66 -14.37 8.80
N THR A 148 12.34 -14.23 8.65
CA THR A 148 11.52 -15.14 7.86
C THR A 148 10.92 -14.42 6.67
N ASN A 149 10.77 -15.13 5.56
CA ASN A 149 10.08 -14.63 4.38
C ASN A 149 9.14 -15.68 3.81
N GLY A 150 8.13 -15.19 3.10
CA GLY A 150 7.21 -15.98 2.30
C GLY A 150 7.02 -15.35 0.93
N TYR A 151 6.54 -16.15 -0.01
CA TYR A 151 6.32 -15.73 -1.39
C TYR A 151 5.01 -16.29 -1.93
N GLY A 152 4.33 -15.51 -2.76
CA GLY A 152 3.13 -15.95 -3.49
C GLY A 152 3.05 -15.29 -4.86
N SER A 153 2.33 -15.93 -5.77
CA SER A 153 2.05 -15.37 -7.09
C SER A 153 0.56 -15.56 -7.40
N TRP A 154 -0.09 -14.47 -7.81
CA TRP A 154 -1.49 -14.47 -8.23
C TRP A 154 -1.64 -15.16 -9.59
N LEU A 155 -0.67 -14.96 -10.48
CA LEU A 155 -0.60 -15.66 -11.76
C LEU A 155 0.20 -16.95 -11.59
N LYS A 156 -0.47 -18.07 -11.28
CA LYS A 156 0.16 -19.38 -11.47
C LYS A 156 -0.07 -19.85 -12.91
N SER A 157 1.03 -20.07 -13.64
CA SER A 157 1.05 -20.73 -14.96
C SER A 157 0.39 -22.12 -14.90
N ILE A 158 -0.36 -22.47 -15.94
CA ILE A 158 -1.18 -23.70 -16.09
C ILE A 158 -0.33 -24.94 -16.46
N ASN A 159 1.00 -24.85 -16.50
CA ASN A 159 1.82 -25.89 -17.15
C ASN A 159 2.13 -27.17 -16.33
N ASP A 160 1.30 -27.59 -15.38
CA ASP A 160 1.44 -28.90 -14.71
C ASP A 160 0.10 -29.63 -14.54
N ALA A 161 -0.69 -29.75 -15.62
CA ALA A 161 -1.87 -30.63 -15.57
C ALA A 161 -2.28 -31.31 -16.88
N ASN A 162 -1.58 -31.13 -18.02
CA ASN A 162 -1.87 -31.87 -19.27
C ASN A 162 -0.69 -31.87 -20.27
N SER A 163 0.41 -32.54 -19.93
CA SER A 163 1.37 -33.06 -20.93
C SER A 163 1.86 -34.43 -20.52
#